data_AF-A0A1G0SPL8-F1
#
_entry.id   AF-A0A1G0SPL8-F1
#
_cell.length_a   1.000
_cell.length_b   1.000
_cell.length_c   1.000
_cell.angle_alpha   90.00
_cell.angle_beta   90.00
_cell.angle_gamma   90.00
#
_symmetry.space_group_name_H-M   'P 1'
#
loop_
_entity.id
_entity.type
_entity.pdbx_description
1 polymer ?
#
loop_
_entity_poly.entity_id
_entity_poly.type
_entity_poly.pdbx_seq_one_letter_code
_entity_poly.pdbx_strand_id
1 'polypeptide(L)'
;MLSDRTSIQLKLYEKNHVEEPFLKQLESMPGLKWKVIRDEMSPGQTPSETQREDFTQVLMKKNLEDAIKRINPWMNEQQIFEAISDLTSHEGDNLFKNNHR
;
A
#
# COMPACT_ATOMS: atom_id res chain seq x y z
N MET A 1 32.83 -1.44 -7.65
CA MET A 1 32.17 -1.05 -6.39
C MET A 1 31.93 0.45 -6.46
N LEU A 2 30.68 0.91 -6.55
CA LEU A 2 30.37 2.35 -6.49
C LEU A 2 30.73 2.88 -5.10
N SER A 3 31.33 4.07 -5.01
CA SER A 3 31.62 4.70 -3.71
C SER A 3 30.32 5.09 -3.02
N ASP A 4 30.30 5.02 -1.69
CA ASP A 4 29.09 5.20 -0.87
C ASP A 4 28.40 6.55 -1.10
N ARG A 5 29.18 7.60 -1.40
CA ARG A 5 28.68 8.93 -1.79
C ARG A 5 27.91 8.93 -3.12
N THR A 6 28.41 8.20 -4.11
CA THR A 6 27.74 8.08 -5.42
C THR A 6 26.41 7.34 -5.26
N SER A 7 26.36 6.31 -4.41
CA SER A 7 25.12 5.58 -4.09
C SER A 7 24.06 6.48 -3.43
N ILE A 8 24.46 7.35 -2.48
CA ILE A 8 23.54 8.30 -1.84
C ILE A 8 23.01 9.34 -2.84
N GLN A 9 23.89 9.88 -3.69
CA GLN A 9 23.49 10.86 -4.71
C GLN A 9 22.51 10.27 -5.72
N LEU A 10 22.71 9.02 -6.14
CA LEU A 10 21.79 8.31 -7.02
C LEU A 10 20.42 8.11 -6.37
N LYS A 11 20.37 7.68 -5.09
CA LYS A 11 19.11 7.54 -4.36
C LYS A 11 18.34 8.86 -4.25
N LEU A 12 19.04 9.95 -3.94
CA LEU A 12 18.41 11.28 -3.86
C LEU A 12 17.92 11.75 -5.23
N TYR A 13 18.67 11.45 -6.29
CA TYR A 13 18.27 11.74 -7.65
C TYR A 13 17.01 10.96 -8.06
N GLU A 14 16.97 9.65 -7.81
CA GLU A 14 15.81 8.77 -8.05
C GLU A 14 14.57 9.27 -7.29
N LYS A 15 14.69 9.53 -5.98
CA LYS A 15 13.58 10.05 -5.16
C LYS A 15 13.01 11.34 -5.77
N ASN A 16 13.87 12.30 -6.10
CA ASN A 16 13.43 13.64 -6.51
C ASN A 16 12.92 13.73 -7.95
N HIS A 17 13.42 12.88 -8.85
CA HIS A 17 13.12 12.97 -10.29
C HIS A 17 12.20 11.85 -10.79
N VAL A 18 12.01 10.78 -10.01
CA VAL A 18 11.17 9.64 -10.40
C VAL A 18 10.05 9.41 -9.40
N GLU A 19 10.38 9.11 -8.14
CA GLU A 19 9.38 8.72 -7.13
C GLU A 19 8.44 9.90 -6.80
N GLU A 20 8.99 11.05 -6.41
CA GLU A 20 8.22 12.22 -6.01
C GLU A 20 7.31 12.77 -7.13
N PRO A 21 7.79 12.93 -8.38
CA PRO A 21 6.92 13.32 -9.49
C PRO A 21 5.78 12.32 -9.75
N PHE A 22 6.05 11.01 -9.70
CA PHE A 22 5.03 9.99 -9.90
C PHE A 22 3.97 10.01 -8.81
N LEU A 23 4.37 10.14 -7.53
CA LEU A 23 3.42 10.25 -6.42
C LEU A 23 2.54 11.51 -6.56
N LYS A 24 3.12 12.66 -6.93
CA LYS A 24 2.34 13.89 -7.19
C LYS A 24 1.36 13.72 -8.34
N GLN A 25 1.73 12.96 -9.36
CA GLN A 25 0.81 12.64 -10.45
C GLN A 25 -0.39 11.82 -9.95
N LEU A 26 -0.16 10.80 -9.11
CA LEU A 26 -1.25 10.01 -8.53
C LEU A 26 -2.17 10.86 -7.63
N GLU A 27 -1.61 11.76 -6.81
CA GLU A 27 -2.40 12.66 -5.96
C GLU A 27 -3.24 13.67 -6.76
N SER A 28 -2.74 14.09 -7.93
CA SER A 28 -3.38 15.09 -8.79
C SER A 28 -4.28 14.50 -9.88
N MET A 29 -4.40 13.18 -9.98
CA MET A 29 -5.22 12.53 -11.00
C MET A 29 -6.69 12.94 -10.88
N PRO A 30 -7.32 13.41 -11.98
CA PRO A 30 -8.74 13.74 -11.97
C PRO A 30 -9.58 12.45 -11.86
N GLY A 31 -10.63 12.48 -11.04
CA GLY A 31 -11.53 11.34 -10.81
C GLY A 31 -11.01 10.32 -9.79
N LEU A 32 -9.70 10.05 -9.74
CA LEU A 32 -9.07 9.21 -8.71
C LEU A 32 -8.15 10.06 -7.82
N LYS A 33 -8.60 10.37 -6.61
CA LYS A 33 -7.79 11.06 -5.60
C LYS A 33 -7.04 10.04 -4.76
N TRP A 34 -5.88 9.61 -5.23
CA TRP A 34 -5.02 8.71 -4.45
C TRP A 34 -4.54 9.43 -3.19
N LYS A 35 -4.67 8.76 -2.04
CA LYS A 35 -4.05 9.21 -0.79
C LYS A 35 -2.66 8.59 -0.70
N VAL A 36 -1.62 9.36 -0.95
CA VAL A 36 -0.24 8.90 -0.77
C VAL A 36 0.13 8.99 0.71
N ILE A 37 0.62 7.87 1.25
CA ILE A 37 1.21 7.81 2.59
C ILE A 37 2.72 7.94 2.40
N ARG A 38 3.26 9.11 2.73
CA ARG A 38 4.70 9.39 2.64
C ARG A 38 5.32 9.06 3.97
N ASP A 39 6.02 7.94 4.01
CA ASP A 39 6.79 7.55 5.17
C ASP A 39 8.27 7.61 4.81
N GLU A 40 8.92 8.69 5.24
CA GLU A 40 10.37 8.77 5.14
C GLU A 40 10.92 7.85 6.22
N MET A 41 11.61 6.77 5.84
CA MET A 41 12.26 5.80 6.74
C MET A 41 13.23 6.49 7.71
N SER A 42 12.67 7.13 8.72
CA SER A 42 13.35 7.91 9.73
C SER A 42 13.37 7.08 11.02
N PRO A 43 14.43 7.17 11.82
CA PRO A 43 14.46 6.51 13.12
C PRO A 43 13.29 7.03 13.98
N GLY A 44 12.32 6.16 14.30
CA GLY A 44 11.15 6.51 15.13
C GLY A 44 9.78 6.12 14.59
N GLN A 45 9.69 5.57 13.37
CA GLN A 45 8.43 5.17 12.77
C GLN A 45 7.76 4.00 13.52
N THR A 46 6.45 4.09 13.71
CA THR A 46 5.62 3.01 14.27
C THR A 46 4.71 2.41 13.20
N PRO A 47 4.46 1.09 13.18
CA PRO A 47 3.55 0.46 12.22
C PRO A 47 2.18 1.15 12.16
N SER A 48 1.70 1.63 13.31
CA SER A 48 0.42 2.32 13.49
C SER A 48 0.26 3.56 12.60
N GLU A 49 1.35 4.26 12.29
CA GLU A 49 1.35 5.42 11.39
C GLU A 49 1.02 5.01 9.94
N THR A 50 1.32 3.76 9.58
CA THR A 50 0.93 3.14 8.32
C THR A 50 -0.36 2.32 8.42
N GLN A 51 -1.14 2.50 9.50
CA GLN A 51 -2.37 1.75 9.78
C GLN A 51 -2.13 0.22 9.77
N ARG A 52 -0.93 -0.17 10.18
CA ARG A 52 -0.50 -1.56 10.42
C ARG A 52 -0.23 -1.74 11.90
N GLU A 53 -0.29 -2.97 12.38
CA GLU A 53 0.17 -3.32 13.72
C GLU A 53 1.65 -3.73 13.68
N ASP A 54 2.09 -4.25 12.55
CA ASP A 54 3.47 -4.71 12.33
C ASP A 54 3.89 -4.48 10.86
N PHE A 55 5.16 -4.15 10.62
CA PHE A 55 5.67 -3.91 9.26
C PHE A 55 5.77 -5.18 8.40
N THR A 56 5.71 -6.37 9.00
CA THR A 56 5.57 -7.66 8.28
C THR A 56 4.20 -7.82 7.64
N GLN A 57 3.20 -7.02 8.05
CA GLN A 57 1.87 -7.06 7.46
C GLN A 57 1.89 -6.48 6.04
N VAL A 58 1.73 -7.36 5.06
CA VAL A 58 1.58 -6.97 3.65
C VAL A 58 0.25 -6.23 3.41
N LEU A 59 -0.77 -6.56 4.20
CA LEU A 59 -2.13 -6.02 4.08
C LEU A 59 -2.43 -5.00 5.18
N MET A 60 -2.96 -3.83 4.80
CA MET A 60 -3.55 -2.86 5.72
C MET A 60 -5.00 -3.27 6.03
N LYS A 61 -5.18 -4.29 6.87
CA LYS A 61 -6.48 -4.96 7.07
C LYS A 61 -7.62 -4.00 7.42
N LYS A 62 -7.38 -3.07 8.36
CA LYS A 62 -8.36 -2.05 8.77
C LYS A 62 -8.81 -1.17 7.61
N ASN A 63 -7.87 -0.73 6.77
CA ASN A 63 -8.20 0.07 5.59
C ASN A 63 -9.00 -0.71 4.56
N LEU A 64 -8.68 -1.99 4.37
CA LEU A 64 -9.42 -2.85 3.45
C LEU A 64 -10.87 -3.00 3.93
N GLU A 65 -11.07 -3.23 5.23
CA GLU A 65 -12.39 -3.30 5.86
C GLU A 65 -13.18 -2.01 5.70
N ASP A 66 -12.59 -0.87 6.05
CA ASP A 66 -13.20 0.45 5.91
C ASP A 66 -13.55 0.76 4.45
N ALA A 67 -12.70 0.36 3.50
CA ALA A 67 -12.93 0.54 2.07
C ALA A 67 -14.09 -0.31 1.56
N ILE A 68 -14.14 -1.60 1.92
CA ILE A 68 -15.23 -2.52 1.52
C ILE A 68 -16.55 -2.00 2.07
N LYS A 69 -16.60 -1.61 3.35
CA LYS A 69 -17.81 -1.06 3.99
C LYS A 69 -18.27 0.25 3.34
N ARG A 70 -17.32 1.13 2.97
CA ARG A 70 -17.64 2.39 2.29
C ARG A 70 -18.22 2.18 0.90
N ILE A 71 -17.73 1.20 0.16
CA ILE A 71 -18.23 0.88 -1.19
C ILE A 71 -19.55 0.10 -1.11
N ASN A 72 -19.73 -0.72 -0.07
CA ASN A 72 -20.90 -1.58 0.11
C ASN A 72 -21.58 -1.36 1.48
N PRO A 73 -22.30 -0.22 1.69
CA PRO A 73 -22.92 0.09 2.99
C PRO A 73 -24.01 -0.90 3.46
N TRP A 74 -24.45 -1.77 2.55
CA TRP A 74 -25.47 -2.80 2.79
C TRP A 74 -24.89 -4.09 3.40
N MET A 75 -23.56 -4.28 3.38
CA MET A 75 -22.92 -5.44 3.97
C MET A 75 -22.88 -5.32 5.49
N ASN A 76 -23.25 -6.40 6.18
CA ASN A 76 -23.03 -6.53 7.63
C ASN A 76 -21.59 -6.98 7.94
N GLU A 77 -21.22 -6.98 9.23
CA GLU A 77 -19.86 -7.30 9.68
C GLU A 77 -19.40 -8.71 9.26
N GLN A 78 -20.30 -9.69 9.31
CA GLN A 78 -20.00 -11.07 8.90
C GLN A 78 -19.70 -11.14 7.38
N GLN A 79 -20.50 -10.47 6.57
CA GLN A 79 -20.29 -10.41 5.12
C GLN A 79 -18.99 -9.69 4.75
N ILE A 80 -18.63 -8.63 5.49
CA ILE A 80 -17.35 -7.93 5.30
C ILE A 80 -16.19 -8.86 5.66
N PHE A 81 -16.29 -9.58 6.77
CA PHE A 81 -15.28 -10.55 7.18
C PHE A 81 -15.06 -11.64 6.12
N GLU A 82 -16.14 -12.21 5.59
CA GLU A 82 -16.11 -13.20 4.52
C GLU A 82 -15.44 -12.63 3.25
N ALA A 83 -15.84 -11.42 2.83
CA ALA A 83 -15.24 -10.77 1.66
C ALA A 83 -13.72 -10.52 1.83
N ILE A 84 -13.28 -10.11 3.03
CA ILE A 84 -11.86 -9.94 3.32
C ILE A 84 -11.15 -11.29 3.27
N SER A 85 -11.73 -12.33 3.87
CA SER A 85 -11.18 -13.69 3.85
C SER A 85 -10.99 -14.16 2.41
N ASP A 86 -12.01 -14.01 1.57
CA ASP A 86 -11.96 -14.44 0.17
C ASP A 86 -10.89 -13.66 -0.62
N LEU A 87 -10.86 -12.33 -0.51
CA LEU A 87 -9.88 -11.47 -1.19
C LEU A 87 -8.44 -11.72 -0.77
N THR A 88 -8.22 -12.21 0.46
CA THR A 88 -6.90 -12.41 1.04
C THR A 88 -6.49 -13.88 1.11
N SER A 89 -7.40 -14.80 0.80
CA SER A 89 -7.11 -16.21 0.65
C SER A 89 -6.35 -16.44 -0.66
N HIS A 90 -5.19 -17.10 -0.55
CA HIS A 90 -4.37 -17.47 -1.70
C HIS A 90 -4.31 -18.99 -1.75
N GLU A 91 -5.09 -19.59 -2.65
CA GLU A 91 -5.11 -21.04 -2.87
C GLU A 91 -4.27 -21.47 -4.08
N GLY A 92 -3.82 -20.52 -4.90
CA GLY A 92 -3.01 -20.81 -6.08
C GLY A 92 -1.55 -21.03 -5.73
N ASP A 93 -0.98 -22.10 -6.27
CA ASP A 93 0.47 -22.42 -6.17
C ASP A 93 1.38 -21.33 -6.78
N ASN A 94 0.81 -20.35 -7.50
CA ASN A 94 1.54 -19.27 -8.14
C ASN A 94 0.70 -17.99 -8.33
N LEU A 95 1.40 -16.88 -8.56
CA LEU A 95 0.81 -15.54 -8.74
C LEU A 95 -0.13 -15.45 -9.95
N PHE A 96 0.10 -16.25 -11.00
CA PHE A 96 -0.74 -16.22 -12.19
C PHE A 96 -2.15 -16.71 -11.89
N LYS A 97 -2.28 -17.86 -11.21
CA LYS A 97 -3.59 -18.38 -10.78
C LYS A 97 -4.32 -17.40 -9.85
N ASN A 98 -3.59 -16.73 -8.96
CA ASN A 98 -4.19 -15.76 -8.04
C ASN A 98 -4.76 -14.50 -8.74
N ASN A 99 -4.19 -14.08 -9.87
CA ASN A 99 -4.66 -12.91 -10.64
C ASN A 99 -5.82 -13.21 -11.61
N HIS A 100 -6.26 -14.47 -11.72
CA HIS A 100 -7.34 -14.90 -12.63
C HIS A 100 -8.67 -15.21 -11.94
N ARG A 101 -8.74 -15.06 -10.62
CA ARG A 101 -10.01 -15.08 -9.87
C ARG A 101 -10.75 -13.75 -10.02
#